data_AF-A0A3A9BK40-F1
#
_entry.id   AF-A0A3A9BK40-F1
#
_cell.length_a   1.000
_cell.length_b   1.000
_cell.length_c   1.000
_cell.angle_alpha   90.00
_cell.angle_beta   90.00
_cell.angle_gamma   90.00
#
_symmetry.space_group_name_H-M   'P 1'
#
loop_
_entity.id
_entity.type
_entity.pdbx_description
1 polymer ?
#
loop_
_entity_poly.entity_id
_entity_poly.type
_entity_poly.pdbx_seq_one_letter_code
_entity_poly.pdbx_strand_id
1 'polypeptide(L)'
;MAKKNVLKAGENIRKIYIGPSLKGIARGTVFQNGLTPELKEKIQKMPAIAELVVPIERLRDANHELTDPDSALSRFFQIVEKNKEGE
;
A
#
# COMPACT_ATOMS: atom_id res chain seq x y z
N MET A 1 21.31 14.78 -21.28
CA MET A 1 21.29 13.75 -20.21
C MET A 1 20.12 14.03 -19.28
N ALA A 2 19.13 13.15 -19.22
CA ALA A 2 18.22 12.90 -18.08
C ALA A 2 17.17 11.90 -18.59
N LYS A 3 17.36 10.61 -18.26
CA LYS A 3 16.47 9.53 -18.71
C LYS A 3 15.10 9.72 -18.08
N LYS A 4 14.12 10.12 -18.90
CA LYS A 4 12.69 10.07 -18.61
C LYS A 4 12.25 8.61 -18.64
N ASN A 5 12.43 7.87 -17.55
CA ASN A 5 11.84 6.54 -17.43
C ASN A 5 10.37 6.71 -17.04
N VAL A 6 9.54 6.86 -18.06
CA VAL A 6 8.10 6.67 -18.00
C VAL A 6 7.90 5.21 -17.54
N LEU A 7 7.42 5.03 -16.31
CA LEU A 7 7.08 3.69 -15.80
C LEU A 7 6.01 3.12 -16.73
N LYS A 8 6.42 2.17 -17.57
CA LYS A 8 5.56 1.41 -18.47
C LYS A 8 4.45 0.76 -17.64
N ALA A 9 3.22 1.19 -17.86
CA ALA A 9 2.04 0.44 -17.47
C ALA A 9 2.07 -0.90 -18.23
N GLY A 10 2.38 -2.01 -17.56
CA GLY A 10 2.20 -3.34 -18.14
C GLY A 10 3.13 -4.49 -17.73
N GLU A 11 4.18 -4.28 -16.92
CA GLU A 11 5.13 -5.37 -16.61
C GLU A 11 5.24 -5.62 -15.10
N ASN A 12 4.55 -6.64 -14.59
CA ASN A 12 4.80 -7.33 -13.31
C ASN A 12 5.22 -6.46 -12.11
N ILE A 13 4.58 -5.31 -11.89
CA ILE A 13 4.86 -4.47 -10.72
C ILE A 13 4.28 -5.18 -9.49
N ARG A 14 5.14 -5.95 -8.81
CA ARG A 14 4.83 -6.56 -7.52
C ARG A 14 4.57 -5.44 -6.52
N LYS A 15 3.38 -5.46 -5.93
CA LYS A 15 2.98 -4.50 -4.89
C LYS A 15 3.00 -5.19 -3.53
N ILE A 16 3.21 -4.42 -2.48
CA ILE A 16 3.22 -4.90 -1.10
C ILE A 16 2.32 -4.01 -0.27
N TYR A 17 1.53 -4.62 0.61
CA TYR A 17 0.75 -3.90 1.59
C TYR A 17 1.58 -3.64 2.85
N ILE A 18 1.72 -2.38 3.23
CA ILE A 18 2.54 -1.94 4.38
C ILE A 18 1.70 -1.35 5.53
N GLY A 19 0.36 -1.41 5.42
CA GLY A 19 -0.55 -0.90 6.43
C GLY A 19 -0.78 -1.84 7.62
N PRO A 20 -1.70 -1.47 8.54
CA PRO A 20 -2.14 -2.33 9.63
C PRO A 20 -2.77 -3.62 9.12
N SER A 21 -2.61 -4.75 9.82
CA SER A 21 -3.23 -6.01 9.38
C SER A 21 -4.76 -5.89 9.32
N LEU A 22 -5.32 -6.25 8.17
CA LEU A 22 -6.76 -6.29 7.90
C LEU A 22 -7.23 -7.75 7.96
N LYS A 23 -8.52 -7.98 8.17
CA LYS A 23 -9.10 -9.33 8.07
C LYS A 23 -8.82 -9.91 6.68
N GLY A 24 -8.10 -11.03 6.60
CA GLY A 24 -7.69 -11.67 5.34
C GLY A 24 -6.40 -11.12 4.70
N ILE A 25 -5.88 -9.97 5.15
CA ILE A 25 -4.70 -9.33 4.57
C ILE A 25 -3.72 -8.89 5.66
N ALA A 26 -2.64 -9.65 5.82
CA ALA A 26 -1.58 -9.32 6.78
C ALA A 26 -0.67 -8.21 6.24
N ARG A 27 -0.07 -7.42 7.16
CA ARG A 27 1.04 -6.52 6.81
C ARG A 27 2.19 -7.31 6.16
N GLY A 28 2.73 -6.78 5.07
CA GLY A 28 3.79 -7.41 4.29
C GLY A 28 3.29 -8.37 3.20
N THR A 29 1.97 -8.50 3.01
CA THR A 29 1.40 -9.30 1.91
C THR A 29 1.83 -8.73 0.56
N VAL A 30 2.42 -9.58 -0.27
CA VAL A 30 2.87 -9.24 -1.63
C VAL A 30 1.84 -9.70 -2.65
N PHE A 31 1.44 -8.78 -3.52
CA PHE A 31 0.52 -8.99 -4.61
C PHE A 31 1.30 -9.12 -5.92
N GLN A 32 1.16 -10.30 -6.54
CA GLN A 32 1.69 -10.61 -7.85
C GLN A 32 0.51 -10.63 -8.84
N ASN A 33 0.70 -10.10 -10.06
CA ASN A 33 -0.34 -9.99 -11.09
C ASN A 33 -1.57 -9.13 -10.71
N GLY A 34 -1.40 -8.16 -9.81
CA GLY A 34 -2.45 -7.22 -9.42
C GLY A 34 -3.08 -7.51 -8.06
N LEU A 35 -4.10 -6.73 -7.68
CA LEU A 35 -4.74 -6.80 -6.36
C LEU A 35 -5.83 -7.87 -6.33
N THR A 36 -5.96 -8.57 -5.22
CA THR A 36 -7.03 -9.54 -4.98
C THR A 36 -8.40 -8.85 -4.95
N PRO A 37 -9.51 -9.56 -5.27
CA PRO A 37 -10.86 -9.02 -5.13
C PRO A 37 -11.13 -8.51 -3.70
N GLU A 38 -10.72 -9.27 -2.69
CA GLU A 38 -10.86 -8.89 -1.27
C GLU A 38 -10.19 -7.55 -0.96
N LEU A 39 -8.96 -7.34 -1.43
CA LEU A 39 -8.27 -6.06 -1.23
C LEU A 39 -8.96 -4.92 -1.99
N LYS A 40 -9.47 -5.18 -3.19
CA LYS A 40 -10.20 -4.18 -3.97
C LYS A 40 -11.49 -3.75 -3.26
N GLU A 41 -12.24 -4.69 -2.69
CA GLU A 41 -13.45 -4.40 -1.92
C GLU A 41 -13.13 -3.56 -0.67
N LYS A 42 -12.05 -3.90 0.04
CA LYS A 42 -11.59 -3.12 1.19
C LYS A 42 -11.18 -1.70 0.78
N ILE A 43 -10.44 -1.56 -0.33
CA ILE A 43 -10.09 -0.24 -0.90
C ILE A 43 -11.34 0.56 -1.27
N GLN A 44 -12.39 -0.07 -1.81
CA GLN A 44 -13.65 0.61 -2.11
C GLN A 44 -14.33 1.14 -0.84
N LYS A 45 -14.31 0.38 0.25
CA LYS A 45 -14.86 0.80 1.55
C LYS A 45 -13.99 1.86 2.22
N MET A 46 -12.68 1.75 2.08
CA MET A 46 -11.69 2.61 2.70
C MET A 46 -10.55 2.94 1.72
N PRO A 47 -10.67 4.04 0.95
CA PRO A 47 -9.68 4.42 -0.06
C PRO A 47 -8.26 4.61 0.49
N ALA A 48 -8.12 4.94 1.78
CA ALA A 48 -6.81 5.08 2.45
C ALA A 48 -5.95 3.81 2.41
N ILE A 49 -6.55 2.62 2.24
CA ILE A 49 -5.82 1.36 2.11
C ILE A 49 -4.96 1.35 0.84
N ALA A 50 -5.43 1.96 -0.25
CA ALA A 50 -4.71 1.99 -1.52
C ALA A 50 -3.35 2.71 -1.41
N GLU A 51 -3.29 3.75 -0.56
CA GLU A 51 -2.05 4.50 -0.31
C GLU A 51 -1.00 3.67 0.42
N LEU A 52 -1.43 2.65 1.16
CA LEU A 52 -0.57 1.69 1.86
C LEU A 52 -0.20 0.48 0.99
N VAL A 53 -0.54 0.50 -0.31
CA VAL A 53 -0.15 -0.53 -1.29
C VAL A 53 0.91 0.05 -2.22
N VAL A 54 2.17 -0.22 -1.91
CA VAL A 54 3.32 0.38 -2.60
C VAL A 54 4.00 -0.62 -3.55
N PRO A 55 4.66 -0.16 -4.62
CA PRO A 55 5.57 -1.02 -5.39
C PRO A 55 6.67 -1.58 -4.48
N ILE A 56 7.02 -2.86 -4.62
CA ILE A 56 8.05 -3.49 -3.79
C ILE A 56 9.42 -2.78 -3.91
N GLU A 57 9.69 -2.17 -5.06
CA GLU A 57 10.88 -1.37 -5.33
C GLU A 57 11.00 -0.14 -4.40
N ARG A 58 9.86 0.38 -3.91
CA ARG A 58 9.78 1.51 -2.98
C ARG A 58 9.59 1.09 -1.53
N LEU A 59 9.62 -0.22 -1.22
CA LEU A 59 9.37 -0.72 0.13
C LEU A 59 10.32 -0.09 1.16
N ARG A 60 11.59 0.10 0.82
CA ARG A 60 12.57 0.73 1.71
C ARG A 60 12.20 2.17 2.04
N ASP A 61 11.91 2.97 1.03
CA ASP A 61 11.57 4.39 1.20
C ASP A 61 10.24 4.54 1.94
N ALA A 62 9.25 3.71 1.61
CA ALA A 62 7.95 3.72 2.26
C ALA A 62 8.04 3.30 3.74
N ASN A 63 8.89 2.31 4.08
CA ASN A 63 9.14 1.96 5.48
C ASN A 63 9.85 3.10 6.22
N HIS A 64 10.78 3.81 5.58
CA HIS A 64 11.43 4.97 6.17
C HIS A 64 10.41 6.09 6.43
N GLU A 65 9.53 6.39 5.46
CA GLU A 65 8.46 7.38 5.61
C GLU A 65 7.47 7.01 6.73
N LEU A 66 7.16 5.72 6.92
CA LEU A 66 6.35 5.24 8.05
C LEU A 66 7.02 5.43 9.42
N THR A 67 8.32 5.70 9.49
CA THR A 67 8.99 6.05 10.76
C THR A 67 8.77 7.51 11.17
N ASP A 68 8.42 8.36 10.21
CA ASP A 68 8.09 9.76 10.46
C ASP A 68 6.60 9.88 10.79
N PRO A 69 6.21 10.25 12.03
CA PRO A 69 4.80 10.34 12.42
C PRO A 69 4.03 11.44 11.67
N ASP A 70 4.72 12.45 11.12
CA ASP A 70 4.10 13.55 10.37
C ASP A 70 3.96 13.26 8.87
N SER A 71 4.46 12.11 8.41
CA SER A 71 4.40 11.72 7.00
C SER A 71 2.99 11.39 6.52
N ALA A 72 2.79 11.43 5.20
CA ALA A 72 1.52 11.06 4.60
C ALA A 72 1.21 9.58 4.85
N LEU A 73 2.19 8.69 4.66
CA LEU A 73 2.02 7.26 4.92
C LEU A 73 1.66 6.95 6.37
N SER A 74 2.26 7.63 7.35
CA SER A 74 1.92 7.45 8.76
C SER A 74 0.48 7.89 9.06
N ARG A 75 0.01 8.97 8.43
CA ARG A 75 -1.39 9.41 8.55
C ARG A 75 -2.36 8.38 7.97
N PHE A 76 -2.07 7.86 6.77
CA PHE A 76 -2.91 6.81 6.17
C PHE A 76 -2.89 5.53 7.01
N PHE A 77 -1.74 5.15 7.55
CA PHE A 77 -1.62 4.01 8.46
C PHE A 77 -2.56 4.18 9.67
N GLN A 78 -2.54 5.34 10.34
CA GLN A 78 -3.40 5.62 11.48
C GLN A 78 -4.89 5.67 11.12
N ILE A 79 -5.25 6.22 9.96
CA ILE A 79 -6.63 6.22 9.47
C ILE A 79 -7.11 4.79 9.30
N VAL A 80 -6.32 3.94 8.63
CA VAL A 80 -6.67 2.54 8.42
C VAL A 80 -6.73 1.80 9.76
N GLU A 81 -5.79 2.06 10.67
CA GLU A 81 -5.74 1.43 11.99
C GLU A 81 -6.97 1.74 12.84
N LYS A 82 -7.47 2.97 12.78
CA LYS A 82 -8.67 3.40 13.50
C LYS A 82 -9.96 2.85 12.91
N ASN A 83 -9.99 2.59 11.60
CA ASN A 83 -11.22 2.20 10.90
C ASN A 83 -11.29 0.69 10.58
N LYS A 84 -10.21 -0.08 10.79
CA LYS A 84 -10.18 -1.54 10.52
C LYS A 84 -11.11 -2.40 11.38
N GLU A 85 -11.65 -1.83 12.47
CA GLU A 85 -12.51 -2.56 13.41
C GLU A 85 -13.90 -2.90 12.84
N GLY A 86 -14.31 -2.27 11.74
CA GLY A 86 -15.59 -2.51 11.05
C GLY A 86 -15.49 -3.23 9.69
N GLU A 87 -14.33 -3.80 9.35
CA GLU A 87 -14.06 -4.43 8.04
C GLU A 87 -14.54 -5.87 7.84
#